data_AF-A0A9X2LBA1-F1
#
_entry.id   AF-A0A9X2LBA1-F1
#
_cell.length_a   1.000
_cell.length_b   1.000
_cell.length_c   1.000
_cell.angle_alpha   90.00
_cell.angle_beta   90.00
_cell.angle_gamma   90.00
#
_symmetry.space_group_name_H-M   'P 1'
#
loop_
_entity.id
_entity.type
_entity.pdbx_description
1 polymer ?
#
loop_
_entity_poly.entity_id
_entity_poly.type
_entity_poly.pdbx_seq_one_letter_code
_entity_poly.pdbx_strand_id
1 'polypeptide(L)' 'MKEPVSASRVRIAIAKLLFREEIDVGELYRALGIDPADADSDVLAHLAGILDGMEAASKGIRDEGLEGWSRKK' A
#
# COMPACT_ATOMS: atom_id res chain seq x y z
N MET A 1 -6.70 -26.79 -3.14
CA MET A 1 -7.15 -25.62 -2.35
C MET A 1 -6.19 -24.49 -2.65
N LYS A 2 -6.64 -23.33 -3.15
CA LYS A 2 -5.74 -22.22 -3.49
C LYS A 2 -5.24 -21.60 -2.19
N GLU A 3 -3.94 -21.47 -2.00
CA GLU A 3 -3.40 -20.81 -0.81
C GLU A 3 -4.02 -19.41 -0.65
N PRO A 4 -4.47 -19.04 0.56
CA PRO A 4 -4.97 -17.70 0.80
C PRO A 4 -3.87 -16.69 0.49
N VAL A 5 -4.22 -15.65 -0.25
CA VAL A 5 -3.29 -14.57 -0.59
C VAL A 5 -2.77 -13.97 0.71
N SER A 6 -1.45 -13.93 0.89
CA SER A 6 -0.86 -13.39 2.12
C SER A 6 -1.29 -11.94 2.32
N ALA A 7 -1.48 -11.52 3.57
CA ALA A 7 -1.87 -10.14 3.91
C ALA A 7 -0.90 -9.11 3.29
N SER A 8 0.38 -9.45 3.17
CA SER A 8 1.38 -8.62 2.50
C SER A 8 1.13 -8.48 0.98
N ARG A 9 0.70 -9.56 0.30
CA ARG A 9 0.34 -9.48 -1.13
C ARG A 9 -0.92 -8.64 -1.36
N VAL A 10 -1.91 -8.74 -0.46
CA VAL A 10 -3.11 -7.89 -0.52
C VAL A 10 -2.76 -6.42 -0.34
N ARG A 11 -1.94 -6.08 0.67
CA ARG A 11 -1.48 -4.70 0.91
C ARG A 11 -0.71 -4.12 -0.27
N ILE A 12 0.16 -4.92 -0.91
CA ILE A 12 0.88 -4.50 -2.12
C ILE A 12 -0.08 -4.27 -3.30
N ALA A 13 -1.12 -5.10 -3.46
CA ALA A 13 -2.09 -4.91 -4.54
C ALA A 13 -2.92 -3.63 -4.33
N ILE A 14 -3.32 -3.34 -3.09
CA ILE A 14 -4.01 -2.10 -2.72
C ILE A 14 -3.08 -0.90 -2.97
N ALA A 15 -1.83 -0.96 -2.50
CA ALA A 15 -0.82 0.06 -2.75
C ALA A 15 -0.66 0.40 -4.24
N LYS A 16 -0.58 -0.62 -5.10
CA LYS A 16 -0.48 -0.46 -6.56
C LYS A 16 -1.72 0.23 -7.13
N LEU A 17 -2.92 -0.11 -6.64
CA LEU A 17 -4.16 0.51 -7.07
C LEU A 17 -4.18 2.00 -6.67
N LEU A 18 -3.94 2.29 -5.39
CA LEU A 18 -3.95 3.67 -4.90
C LEU A 18 -2.93 4.55 -5.62
N PHE A 19 -1.72 4.02 -5.87
CA PHE A 19 -0.71 4.73 -6.65
C PHE A 19 -1.16 4.98 -8.10
N ARG A 20 -1.76 3.97 -8.76
CA ARG A 20 -2.21 4.09 -10.15
C ARG A 20 -3.34 5.11 -10.32
N GLU A 21 -4.24 5.19 -9.35
CA GLU A 21 -5.37 6.11 -9.36
C GLU A 21 -5.04 7.47 -8.71
N GLU A 22 -3.77 7.71 -8.34
CA GLU A 22 -3.29 8.93 -7.67
C GLU A 22 -4.08 9.26 -6.38
N ILE A 23 -4.50 8.22 -5.65
CA ILE A 23 -5.28 8.35 -4.42
C ILE A 23 -4.33 8.47 -3.23
N ASP A 24 -4.40 9.60 -2.52
CA ASP A 24 -3.74 9.76 -1.23
C ASP A 24 -4.43 8.89 -0.17
N VAL A 25 -3.64 8.07 0.53
CA VAL A 25 -4.12 7.16 1.57
C VAL A 25 -4.77 7.94 2.73
N GLY A 26 -4.21 9.08 3.12
CA GLY A 26 -4.75 9.91 4.19
C GLY A 26 -6.10 10.52 3.80
N GLU A 27 -6.24 11.00 2.56
CA GLU A 27 -7.51 11.47 2.02
C GLU A 27 -8.55 10.36 1.94
N LEU A 28 -8.17 9.15 1.54
CA LEU A 28 -9.06 8.00 1.53
C LEU A 28 -9.60 7.69 2.93
N TYR A 29 -8.74 7.67 3.95
CA TYR A 29 -9.20 7.45 5.33
C TYR A 29 -10.17 8.53 5.79
N ARG A 30 -9.83 9.80 5.55
CA ARG A 30 -10.72 10.92 5.90
C ARG A 30 -12.07 10.82 5.18
N ALA A 31 -12.09 10.43 3.90
CA ALA A 31 -13.31 10.23 3.13
C ALA A 31 -14.18 9.08 3.68
N LEU A 32 -13.56 8.09 4.33
CA LEU A 32 -14.26 7.01 5.03
C LEU A 32 -14.67 7.37 6.46
N GLY A 33 -14.45 8.62 6.88
CA GLY A 33 -14.74 9.09 8.25
C GLY A 33 -13.74 8.60 9.29
N ILE A 34 -12.56 8.14 8.86
CA ILE A 34 -11.48 7.69 9.72
C ILE A 34 -10.43 8.80 9.77
N ASP A 35 -10.22 9.41 10.93
CA ASP A 35 -9.08 10.30 11.13
C ASP A 35 -7.87 9.46 11.56
N PRO A 36 -6.79 9.38 10.77
CA PRO A 36 -5.57 8.68 11.18
C PRO A 36 -4.97 9.25 12.47
N ALA A 37 -5.25 10.51 12.82
CA ALA A 37 -4.78 11.11 14.06
C ALA A 37 -5.42 10.50 15.32
N ASP A 38 -6.61 9.90 15.18
CA ASP A 38 -7.34 9.23 16.27
C ASP A 38 -6.99 7.73 16.37
N ALA A 39 -6.15 7.23 15.47
CA ALA A 39 -5.73 5.83 15.46
C ALA A 39 -4.74 5.54 16.60
N ASP A 40 -4.84 4.33 17.18
CA ASP A 40 -3.86 3.86 18.15
C ASP A 40 -2.47 3.67 17.49
N SER A 41 -1.43 3.57 18.33
CA SER A 41 -0.04 3.45 17.88
C SER A 41 0.22 2.20 17.05
N ASP A 42 -0.54 1.12 17.26
CA ASP A 42 -0.36 -0.15 16.54
C ASP A 42 -0.94 -0.06 15.13
N VAL A 43 -2.09 0.61 14.98
CA VAL A 43 -2.70 0.95 13.68
C VAL A 43 -1.81 1.92 12.92
N LEU A 44 -1.24 2.93 13.59
CA LEU A 44 -0.27 3.85 12.99
C LEU A 44 1.01 3.15 12.52
N ALA A 45 1.53 2.19 13.30
CA ALA A 45 2.66 1.37 12.88
C ALA A 45 2.31 0.49 11.65
N HIS A 46 1.09 -0.04 11.60
CA HIS A 46 0.61 -0.79 10.44
C HIS A 46 0.48 0.10 9.20
N LEU A 47 -0.02 1.32 9.37
CA LEU A 47 -0.12 2.35 8.33
C LEU A 47 1.25 2.74 7.79
N ALA A 48 2.22 2.99 8.67
CA ALA A 48 3.60 3.27 8.28
C ALA A 48 4.16 2.11 7.44
N GLY A 49 3.92 0.85 7.83
CA GLY A 49 4.32 -0.30 7.03
C GLY A 49 3.62 -0.41 5.66
N ILE A 50 2.37 0.05 5.55
CA ILE A 50 1.68 0.16 4.25
C ILE A 50 2.37 1.24 3.42
N LEU A 51 2.55 2.44 3.95
CA LEU A 51 3.16 3.59 3.27
C LEU A 51 4.59 3.29 2.82
N ASP A 52 5.43 2.72 3.68
CA ASP A 52 6.78 2.25 3.34
C ASP A 52 6.74 1.22 2.20
N GLY A 53 5.76 0.31 2.24
CA GLY A 53 5.51 -0.65 1.19
C GLY A 53 5.09 0.00 -0.14
N MET A 54 4.26 1.06 -0.08
CA MET A 54 3.87 1.86 -1.25
C MET A 54 5.08 2.59 -1.82
N GLU A 55 5.91 3.19 -0.97
CA GLU A 55 7.09 3.93 -1.39
C GLU A 55 8.14 3.01 -2.01
N ALA A 56 8.41 1.86 -1.38
CA ALA A 56 9.31 0.85 -1.93
C ALA A 56 8.81 0.31 -3.28
N ALA A 57 7.51 0.05 -3.41
CA ALA A 57 6.90 -0.38 -4.68
C ALA A 57 6.98 0.73 -5.74
N SER A 58 6.70 1.98 -5.37
CA SER A 58 6.75 3.14 -6.27
C SER A 58 8.17 3.38 -6.76
N LYS A 59 9.16 3.26 -5.88
CA LYS A 59 10.58 3.34 -6.22
C LYS A 59 10.98 2.22 -7.17
N GLY A 60 10.65 0.97 -6.87
CA GLY A 60 10.92 -0.16 -7.77
C GLY A 60 10.26 0.02 -9.14
N ILE A 61 9.00 0.47 -9.20
CA ILE A 61 8.31 0.73 -10.46
C ILE A 61 8.99 1.87 -11.25
N ARG A 62 9.46 2.94 -10.59
CA ARG A 62 10.21 4.03 -11.24
C ARG A 62 11.56 3.57 -11.79
N ASP A 63 12.29 2.77 -11.02
CA ASP A 63 13.66 2.38 -11.35
C ASP A 63 13.72 1.31 -12.47
N GLU A 64 12.75 0.40 -12.52
CA GLU A 64 12.79 -0.78 -13.40
C GLU A 64 11.52 -1.01 -14.23
N GLY A 65 10.56 -0.08 -14.17
CA GLY A 65 9.27 -0.17 -14.85
C GLY A 65 8.31 -1.16 -14.18
N LEU A 66 7.01 -1.01 -14.45
CA LEU A 66 5.97 -1.86 -13.84
C LEU A 66 6.20 -3.35 -14.13
N GLU A 67 6.57 -3.67 -15.37
CA GLU A 67 6.86 -5.05 -15.78
C GLU A 67 8.10 -5.62 -15.09
N GLY A 68 9.19 -4.85 -15.01
CA GLY A 68 10.44 -5.28 -14.38
C GLY A 68 10.26 -5.57 -12.89
N TRP A 69 9.60 -4.66 -12.18
CA TRP A 69 9.27 -4.85 -10.77
C TRP A 69 8.36 -6.06 -10.53
N SER A 70 7.37 -6.27 -11.39
CA SER A 70 6.38 -7.36 -11.21
C SER A 70 6.95 -8.77 -11.32
N ARG A 71 8.10 -8.98 -11.98
CA ARG A 71 8.74 -10.31 -12.12
C ARG A 71 9.61 -10.72 -10.93
N LYS A 72 9.97 -9.79 -10.05
CA LYS A 72 10.86 -10.02 -8.89
C LYS A 72 10.13 -10.32 -7.57
N LYS A 73 8.79 -10.26 -7.57
CA LYS A 73 7.90 -10.42 -6.41
C LYS A 73 6.92 -11.56 -6.63
#